data_AF-T0XXY3-F1
#
_entry.id   AF-T0XXY3-F1
#
_cell.length_a   1.000
_cell.length_b   1.000
_cell.length_c   1.000
_cell.angle_alpha   90.00
_cell.angle_beta   90.00
_cell.angle_gamma   90.00
#
_symmetry.space_group_name_H-M   'P 1'
#
loop_
_entity.id
_entity.type
_entity.pdbx_description
1 polymer ?
#
loop_
_entity_poly.entity_id
_entity_poly.type
_entity_poly.pdbx_seq_one_letter_code
_entity_poly.pdbx_strand_id
1 'polypeptide(L)'
;MEQLIERCAGLDVHKDTVAVCVRLTGEGGKTVQEIQTFGATTPDLLALRDWLETLGVTDVAMESTGVYWKPVYYLLEEAFTVLLVNAAHIKNVPGRKTDVADCAWIAQLLAHGLLRGSFVPEKPIRDLRDLTRHRKILIQERAREANRLHKILQDSGIKLSSVATDILGVSGRAMIEALVEGKA
;
A
#
# COMPACT_ATOMS: atom_id res chain seq x y z
N MET A 1 26.04 18.99 7.81
CA MET A 1 25.41 17.67 7.95
C MET A 1 26.28 16.69 7.18
N GLU A 2 26.64 15.57 7.78
CA GLU A 2 27.50 14.56 7.16
C GLU A 2 26.64 13.68 6.22
N GLN A 3 27.10 13.46 5.00
CA GLN A 3 26.38 12.66 4.01
C GLN A 3 26.71 11.19 4.24
N LEU A 4 25.68 10.36 4.44
CA LEU A 4 25.81 8.92 4.70
C LEU A 4 25.66 8.08 3.44
N ILE A 5 24.84 8.54 2.49
CA ILE A 5 24.55 7.81 1.24
C ILE A 5 24.90 8.70 0.06
N GLU A 6 25.84 8.24 -0.77
CA GLU A 6 26.39 9.01 -1.90
C GLU A 6 25.46 9.03 -3.12
N ARG A 7 24.71 7.95 -3.34
CA ARG A 7 23.87 7.73 -4.54
C ARG A 7 22.49 7.24 -4.11
N CYS A 8 21.55 8.16 -3.97
CA CYS A 8 20.22 7.84 -3.45
C CYS A 8 19.11 8.51 -4.26
N ALA A 9 17.90 7.96 -4.17
CA ALA A 9 16.72 8.53 -4.80
C ALA A 9 15.57 8.77 -3.81
N GLY A 10 14.86 9.87 -3.99
CA GLY A 10 13.60 10.17 -3.32
C GLY A 10 12.45 10.12 -4.31
N LEU A 11 11.37 9.43 -3.94
CA LEU A 11 10.19 9.21 -4.78
C LEU A 11 8.95 9.78 -4.10
N ASP A 12 8.18 10.54 -4.85
CA ASP A 12 6.80 10.89 -4.50
C ASP A 12 5.85 10.09 -5.39
N VAL A 13 5.06 9.21 -4.77
CA VAL A 13 4.24 8.22 -5.47
C VAL A 13 2.77 8.63 -5.41
N HIS A 14 2.23 8.97 -6.58
CA HIS A 14 0.81 9.22 -6.79
C HIS A 14 0.13 8.05 -7.50
N LYS A 15 -1.15 8.23 -7.81
CA LYS A 15 -1.98 7.21 -8.45
C LYS A 15 -1.45 6.83 -9.85
N ASP A 16 -1.14 7.84 -10.66
CA ASP A 16 -0.85 7.66 -12.09
C ASP A 16 0.62 7.96 -12.44
N THR A 17 1.36 8.60 -11.52
CA THR A 17 2.72 9.09 -11.74
C THR A 17 3.61 8.85 -10.53
N VAL A 18 4.92 8.80 -10.78
CA VAL A 18 5.98 8.75 -9.78
C VAL A 18 7.00 9.84 -10.11
N ALA A 19 7.10 10.85 -9.25
CA ALA A 19 8.13 11.87 -9.36
C ALA A 19 9.39 11.39 -8.63
N VAL A 20 10.53 11.40 -9.30
CA VAL A 20 11.79 10.86 -8.79
C VAL A 20 12.85 11.95 -8.78
N CYS A 21 13.56 12.10 -7.67
CA CYS A 21 14.79 12.87 -7.60
C CYS A 21 15.94 11.96 -7.24
N VAL A 22 16.90 11.83 -8.15
CA VAL A 22 18.18 11.15 -7.90
C VAL A 22 19.18 12.19 -7.42
N ARG A 23 19.94 11.83 -6.38
CA ARG A 23 21.00 12.65 -5.79
C ARG A 23 22.31 11.86 -5.88
N LEU A 24 23.27 12.42 -6.62
CA LEU A 24 24.59 11.83 -6.83
C LEU A 24 25.66 12.77 -6.27
N THR A 25 26.45 12.31 -5.32
CA THR A 25 27.63 13.04 -4.83
C THR A 25 28.89 12.47 -5.47
N GLY A 26 29.61 13.30 -6.23
CA GLY A 26 30.87 12.93 -6.87
C GLY A 26 32.10 13.19 -6.00
N GLU A 27 33.26 12.73 -6.47
CA GLU A 27 34.56 12.99 -5.84
C GLU A 27 34.80 14.51 -5.74
N GLY A 28 34.84 15.03 -4.51
CA GLY A 28 34.93 16.46 -4.22
C GLY A 28 33.68 17.08 -3.57
N GLY A 29 32.66 16.28 -3.24
CA GLY A 29 31.50 16.72 -2.45
C GLY A 29 30.48 17.56 -3.23
N LYS A 30 30.64 17.70 -4.55
CA LYS A 30 29.63 18.30 -5.41
C LYS A 30 28.48 17.33 -5.59
N THR A 31 27.28 17.77 -5.22
CA THR A 31 26.07 17.01 -5.44
C THR A 31 25.35 17.48 -6.70
N VAL A 32 25.02 16.52 -7.56
CA VAL A 32 24.13 16.70 -8.72
C VAL A 32 22.77 16.11 -8.39
N GLN A 33 21.71 16.77 -8.85
CA GLN A 33 20.34 16.27 -8.76
C GLN A 33 19.75 16.11 -10.15
N GLU A 34 19.15 14.96 -10.41
CA GLU A 34 18.38 14.69 -11.61
C GLU A 34 16.94 14.39 -11.21
N ILE A 35 15.99 15.05 -11.87
CA ILE A 35 14.57 14.87 -11.58
C ILE A 35 13.88 14.39 -12.85
N GLN A 36 13.11 13.31 -12.70
CA GLN A 36 12.31 12.77 -13.78
C GLN A 36 10.99 12.23 -13.24
N THR A 37 9.95 12.31 -14.04
CA THR A 37 8.63 11.75 -13.72
C THR A 37 8.36 10.57 -14.63
N PHE A 38 7.91 9.47 -14.02
CA PHE A 38 7.50 8.24 -14.70
C PHE A 38 6.00 8.00 -14.50
N GLY A 39 5.40 7.17 -15.34
CA GLY A 39 4.06 6.64 -15.08
C GLY A 39 4.08 5.58 -13.97
N ALA A 40 2.90 5.25 -13.46
CA ALA A 40 2.72 4.20 -12.43
C ALA A 40 2.38 2.81 -13.03
N THR A 41 2.51 2.63 -14.34
CA THR A 41 2.28 1.33 -15.00
C THR A 41 3.51 0.44 -14.93
N THR A 42 3.36 -0.88 -15.04
CA THR A 42 4.51 -1.82 -14.96
C THR A 42 5.63 -1.48 -15.95
N PRO A 43 5.37 -1.19 -17.24
CA PRO A 43 6.43 -0.77 -18.17
C PRO A 43 7.15 0.51 -17.71
N ASP A 44 6.41 1.51 -17.22
CA ASP A 44 6.99 2.77 -16.75
C ASP A 44 7.83 2.58 -15.49
N LEU A 45 7.40 1.71 -14.57
CA LEU A 45 8.13 1.36 -13.36
C LEU A 45 9.40 0.55 -13.64
N LEU A 46 9.38 -0.31 -14.67
CA LEU A 46 10.59 -0.98 -15.16
C LEU A 46 11.57 0.03 -15.75
N ALA A 47 11.10 0.97 -16.57
CA ALA A 47 11.94 2.05 -17.10
C ALA A 47 12.52 2.93 -15.97
N LEU A 48 11.75 3.20 -14.92
CA LEU A 48 12.21 3.88 -13.71
C LEU A 48 13.32 3.08 -13.02
N ARG A 49 13.16 1.77 -12.87
CA ARG A 49 14.19 0.90 -12.30
C ARG A 49 15.47 0.92 -13.14
N ASP A 50 15.37 0.73 -14.45
CA ASP A 50 16.53 0.70 -15.36
C ASP A 50 17.30 2.04 -15.31
N TRP A 51 16.58 3.15 -15.21
CA TRP A 51 17.17 4.48 -15.06
C TRP A 51 17.93 4.63 -13.74
N LEU A 52 17.35 4.17 -12.62
CA LEU A 52 18.02 4.19 -11.31
C LEU A 52 19.27 3.29 -11.28
N GLU A 53 19.21 2.11 -11.90
CA GLU A 53 20.36 1.20 -12.03
C GLU A 53 21.48 1.83 -12.86
N THR A 54 21.14 2.50 -13.97
CA THR A 54 22.12 3.19 -14.84
C THR A 54 22.85 4.30 -14.10
N LEU A 55 22.16 5.01 -13.19
CA LEU A 55 22.76 6.05 -12.35
C LEU A 55 23.50 5.48 -11.13
N GLY A 56 23.47 4.16 -10.91
CA GLY A 56 24.12 3.48 -9.79
C GLY A 56 23.53 3.87 -8.44
N VAL A 57 22.22 4.10 -8.37
CA VAL A 57 21.52 4.37 -7.10
C VAL A 57 21.56 3.11 -6.22
N THR A 58 21.82 3.27 -4.92
CA THR A 58 21.85 2.15 -3.96
C THR A 58 20.62 2.14 -3.07
N ASP A 59 20.16 3.32 -2.67
CA ASP A 59 19.09 3.49 -1.69
C ASP A 59 17.97 4.36 -2.25
N VAL A 60 16.73 3.94 -1.99
CA VAL A 60 15.53 4.59 -2.48
C VAL A 60 14.59 4.82 -1.31
N ALA A 61 14.08 6.04 -1.16
CA ALA A 61 13.02 6.34 -0.20
C ALA A 61 11.78 6.82 -0.94
N MET A 62 10.61 6.39 -0.50
CA MET A 62 9.33 6.80 -1.09
C MET A 62 8.33 7.24 -0.02
N GLU A 63 7.63 8.34 -0.29
CA GLU A 63 6.38 8.68 0.38
C GLU A 63 5.21 8.20 -0.49
N SER A 64 4.17 7.65 0.13
CA SER A 64 2.90 7.46 -0.55
C SER A 64 1.72 7.49 0.42
N THR A 65 0.58 7.90 -0.11
CA THR A 65 -0.71 7.81 0.57
C THR A 65 -1.49 6.61 0.04
N GLY A 66 -1.98 5.75 0.93
CA GLY A 66 -2.79 4.58 0.55
C GLY A 66 -1.96 3.40 0.04
N VAL A 67 -2.41 2.78 -1.06
CA VAL A 67 -1.86 1.52 -1.58
C VAL A 67 -0.88 1.70 -2.75
N TYR A 68 -0.72 2.91 -3.28
CA TYR A 68 0.01 3.16 -4.52
C TYR A 68 1.52 2.88 -4.44
N TRP A 69 2.12 2.94 -3.23
CA TRP A 69 3.51 2.53 -3.02
C TRP A 69 3.77 1.06 -3.32
N LYS A 70 2.78 0.17 -3.15
CA LYS A 70 3.00 -1.29 -3.23
C LYS A 70 3.69 -1.71 -4.55
N PRO A 71 3.15 -1.38 -5.74
CA PRO A 71 3.79 -1.76 -7.00
C PRO A 71 5.20 -1.20 -7.17
N VAL A 72 5.42 0.05 -6.73
CA VAL A 72 6.74 0.70 -6.81
C VAL A 72 7.74 0.03 -5.87
N TYR A 73 7.35 -0.21 -4.62
CA TYR A 73 8.20 -0.84 -3.61
C TYR A 73 8.56 -2.26 -3.99
N TYR A 74 7.57 -3.08 -4.39
CA TYR A 74 7.82 -4.49 -4.72
C TYR A 74 8.70 -4.67 -5.96
N LEU A 75 8.66 -3.73 -6.90
CA LEU A 75 9.53 -3.78 -8.07
C LEU A 75 10.96 -3.35 -7.74
N LEU A 76 11.13 -2.37 -6.85
CA LEU A 76 12.44 -1.82 -6.49
C LEU A 76 13.15 -2.60 -5.38
N GLU A 77 12.45 -3.31 -4.51
CA GLU A 77 13.05 -4.07 -3.39
C GLU A 77 13.99 -5.21 -3.86
N GLU A 78 13.91 -5.61 -5.13
CA GLU A 78 14.78 -6.63 -5.71
C GLU A 78 16.17 -6.09 -6.09
N ALA A 79 16.31 -4.78 -6.28
CA ALA A 79 17.53 -4.13 -6.78
C ALA A 79 18.11 -3.06 -5.83
N PHE A 80 17.30 -2.50 -4.94
CA PHE A 80 17.68 -1.37 -4.08
C PHE A 80 17.32 -1.58 -2.62
N THR A 81 17.98 -0.86 -1.73
CA THR A 81 17.51 -0.69 -0.35
C THR A 81 16.34 0.29 -0.34
N VAL A 82 15.12 -0.20 -0.12
CA VAL A 82 13.90 0.63 -0.21
C VAL A 82 13.31 0.98 1.16
N LEU A 83 13.19 2.28 1.43
CA LEU A 83 12.55 2.85 2.62
C LEU A 83 11.17 3.40 2.27
N LEU A 84 10.12 2.79 2.83
CA LEU A 84 8.78 3.37 2.80
C LEU A 84 8.62 4.35 3.96
N VAL A 85 8.43 5.65 3.71
CA VAL A 85 8.35 6.65 4.77
C VAL A 85 6.90 7.11 4.98
N ASN A 86 6.54 7.33 6.24
CA ASN A 86 5.24 7.90 6.58
C ASN A 86 5.23 9.41 6.26
N ALA A 87 4.26 9.84 5.45
CA ALA A 87 3.99 11.23 5.11
C ALA A 87 4.01 12.19 6.32
N ALA A 88 3.49 11.75 7.47
CA ALA A 88 3.44 12.55 8.70
C ALA A 88 4.84 12.90 9.25
N HIS A 89 5.85 12.08 8.98
CA HIS A 89 7.23 12.33 9.43
C HIS A 89 7.97 13.31 8.51
N ILE A 90 7.52 13.47 7.26
CA ILE A 90 8.14 14.37 6.26
C ILE A 90 7.52 15.77 6.33
N LYS A 91 6.23 15.88 6.67
CA LYS A 91 5.38 17.09 6.52
C LYS A 91 5.51 18.19 7.59
N ASN A 92 6.59 18.26 8.37
CA ASN A 92 6.78 19.31 9.39
C ASN A 92 7.48 20.59 8.90
N VAL A 93 7.42 20.91 7.60
CA VAL A 93 7.99 22.15 7.05
C VAL A 93 6.91 22.94 6.29
N PRO A 94 6.45 24.10 6.79
CA PRO A 94 5.45 24.92 6.12
C PRO A 94 5.93 25.39 4.73
N GLY A 95 5.10 25.24 3.69
CA GLY A 95 5.27 25.97 2.42
C GLY A 95 5.63 25.16 1.16
N ARG A 96 5.65 23.83 1.17
CA ARG A 96 5.88 23.02 -0.05
C ARG A 96 4.57 22.46 -0.62
N LYS A 97 4.35 22.64 -1.92
CA LYS A 97 3.11 22.24 -2.61
C LYS A 97 3.36 21.77 -4.06
N THR A 98 4.52 21.18 -4.33
CA THR A 98 4.84 20.62 -5.66
C THR A 98 5.55 19.28 -5.51
N ASP A 99 5.05 18.25 -6.17
CA ASP A 99 5.54 16.85 -6.11
C ASP A 99 7.05 16.73 -6.39
N VAL A 100 7.58 17.56 -7.29
CA VAL A 100 9.02 17.66 -7.60
C VAL A 100 9.86 18.14 -6.41
N ALA A 101 9.32 19.03 -5.59
CA ALA A 101 10.00 19.51 -4.39
C ALA A 101 9.99 18.46 -3.28
N ASP A 102 8.96 17.63 -3.24
CA ASP A 102 8.80 16.58 -2.24
C ASP A 102 9.76 15.41 -2.51
N CYS A 103 9.88 14.96 -3.76
CA CYS A 103 10.84 13.91 -4.12
C CYS A 103 12.31 14.34 -3.88
N ALA A 104 12.65 15.59 -4.20
CA ALA A 104 13.98 16.15 -3.93
C ALA A 104 14.28 16.26 -2.43
N TRP A 105 13.27 16.60 -1.63
CA TRP A 105 13.39 16.65 -0.18
C TRP A 105 13.61 15.27 0.43
N ILE A 106 12.86 14.27 -0.03
CA ILE A 106 13.02 12.88 0.39
C ILE A 106 14.45 12.40 0.09
N ALA A 107 14.96 12.67 -1.12
CA ALA A 107 16.33 12.32 -1.50
C ALA A 107 17.37 12.97 -0.58
N GLN A 108 17.16 14.24 -0.22
CA GLN A 108 18.05 14.96 0.70
C GLN A 108 18.02 14.36 2.11
N LEU A 109 16.84 14.04 2.64
CA LEU A 109 16.72 13.43 3.97
C LEU A 109 17.32 12.02 4.00
N LEU A 110 17.12 11.25 2.92
CA LEU A 110 17.71 9.92 2.77
C LEU A 110 19.23 9.98 2.77
N ALA A 111 19.82 10.89 1.99
CA ALA A 111 21.27 11.06 1.90
C ALA A 111 21.95 11.31 3.26
N HIS A 112 21.23 11.86 4.23
CA HIS A 112 21.73 12.15 5.58
C HIS A 112 21.20 11.20 6.66
N GLY A 113 20.51 10.11 6.27
CA GLY A 113 19.97 9.12 7.21
C GLY A 113 18.89 9.65 8.16
N LEU A 114 18.20 10.73 7.78
CA LEU A 114 17.17 11.38 8.61
C LEU A 114 15.78 10.74 8.47
N LEU A 115 15.65 9.71 7.62
CA LEU A 115 14.40 9.02 7.38
C LEU A 115 14.28 7.77 8.26
N ARG A 116 13.10 7.58 8.83
CA ARG A 116 12.73 6.34 9.52
C ARG A 116 11.74 5.56 8.65
N GLY A 117 12.19 4.42 8.14
CA GLY A 117 11.36 3.51 7.36
C GLY A 117 10.21 2.91 8.19
N SER A 118 9.05 2.80 7.55
CA SER A 118 7.93 1.97 8.01
C SER A 118 8.29 0.52 7.83
N PHE A 119 7.81 -0.34 8.72
CA PHE A 119 8.05 -1.76 8.61
C PHE A 119 7.24 -2.37 7.46
N VAL A 120 7.94 -2.85 6.43
CA VAL A 120 7.39 -3.67 5.37
C VAL A 120 7.91 -5.10 5.56
N PRO A 121 7.05 -6.08 5.86
CA PRO A 121 7.49 -7.46 6.01
C PRO A 121 8.06 -8.02 4.71
N GLU A 122 8.83 -9.10 4.78
CA GLU A 122 9.27 -9.85 3.61
C GLU A 122 8.10 -10.43 2.81
N LYS A 123 8.31 -10.68 1.52
CA LYS A 123 7.29 -11.15 0.58
C LYS A 123 6.45 -12.33 1.09
N PRO A 124 7.03 -13.43 1.64
CA PRO A 124 6.23 -14.55 2.13
C PRO A 124 5.29 -14.16 3.28
N ILE A 125 5.73 -13.25 4.16
CA ILE A 125 4.94 -12.76 5.27
C ILE A 125 3.83 -11.82 4.77
N ARG A 126 4.12 -10.98 3.77
CA ARG A 126 3.10 -10.10 3.15
C ARG A 126 1.98 -10.91 2.52
N ASP A 127 2.31 -11.95 1.76
CA ASP A 127 1.32 -12.81 1.10
C ASP A 127 0.40 -13.49 2.12
N LEU A 128 0.96 -14.04 3.20
CA LEU A 128 0.19 -14.62 4.30
C LEU A 128 -0.69 -13.58 5.02
N ARG A 129 -0.19 -12.36 5.21
CA ARG A 129 -0.96 -11.27 5.83
C ARG A 129 -2.13 -10.84 4.95
N ASP A 130 -1.96 -10.77 3.64
CA ASP A 130 -3.03 -10.39 2.73
C ASP A 130 -4.13 -11.48 2.70
N LEU A 131 -3.76 -12.76 2.69
CA LEU A 131 -4.72 -13.87 2.82
C LEU A 131 -5.49 -13.85 4.16
N THR A 132 -4.79 -13.69 5.28
CA THR A 132 -5.43 -13.70 6.62
C THR A 132 -6.33 -12.48 6.83
N ARG A 133 -5.94 -11.31 6.32
CA ARG A 133 -6.78 -10.10 6.32
C ARG A 133 -8.01 -10.31 5.45
N HIS A 134 -7.85 -10.84 4.24
CA HIS A 134 -8.97 -11.11 3.35
C HIS A 134 -9.96 -12.09 3.98
N ARG A 135 -9.47 -13.19 4.56
CA ARG A 135 -10.31 -14.15 5.32
C ARG A 135 -11.09 -13.46 6.45
N LYS A 136 -10.45 -12.57 7.22
CA LYS A 136 -11.12 -11.82 8.29
C LYS A 136 -12.25 -10.94 7.75
N ILE A 137 -12.03 -10.26 6.62
CA ILE A 137 -13.06 -9.46 5.94
C ILE A 137 -14.24 -10.36 5.53
N LEU A 138 -13.99 -11.47 4.84
CA LEU A 138 -15.03 -12.40 4.42
C LEU A 138 -15.85 -12.97 5.60
N ILE A 139 -15.19 -13.27 6.73
CA ILE A 139 -15.90 -13.73 7.94
C ILE A 139 -16.83 -12.64 8.46
N GLN A 140 -16.38 -11.38 8.49
CA GLN A 140 -17.18 -10.25 8.92
C GLN A 140 -18.34 -9.98 7.95
N GLU A 141 -18.11 -10.07 6.64
CA GLU A 141 -19.15 -9.92 5.62
C GLU A 141 -20.21 -11.01 5.74
N ARG A 142 -19.80 -12.28 5.87
CA ARG A 142 -20.71 -13.39 6.12
C ARG A 142 -21.59 -13.15 7.35
N ALA A 143 -21.01 -12.65 8.44
CA ALA A 143 -21.77 -12.32 9.66
C ALA A 143 -22.76 -11.17 9.43
N ARG A 144 -22.37 -10.13 8.68
CA ARG A 144 -23.28 -9.03 8.31
C ARG A 144 -24.45 -9.51 7.48
N GLU A 145 -24.20 -10.37 6.49
CA GLU A 145 -25.28 -10.93 5.67
C GLU A 145 -26.19 -11.87 6.46
N ALA A 146 -25.64 -12.68 7.36
CA ALA A 146 -26.43 -13.50 8.27
C ALA A 146 -27.39 -12.66 9.13
N ASN A 147 -26.89 -11.56 9.69
CA ASN A 147 -27.70 -10.65 10.51
C ASN A 147 -28.77 -9.91 9.69
N ARG A 148 -28.46 -9.54 8.43
CA ARG A 148 -29.44 -8.94 7.51
C ARG A 148 -30.57 -9.91 7.20
N LEU A 149 -30.26 -11.17 6.90
CA LEU A 149 -31.26 -12.21 6.68
C LEU A 149 -32.13 -12.41 7.92
N HIS A 150 -31.51 -12.52 9.10
CA HIS A 150 -32.23 -12.65 10.36
C HIS A 150 -33.21 -11.50 10.57
N LYS A 151 -32.78 -10.26 10.32
CA LYS A 151 -33.65 -9.07 10.40
C LYS A 151 -34.85 -9.18 9.46
N ILE A 152 -34.65 -9.55 8.19
CA ILE A 152 -35.74 -9.69 7.21
C ILE A 152 -36.77 -10.73 7.66
N LEU A 153 -36.32 -11.87 8.17
CA LEU A 153 -37.20 -12.90 8.70
C LEU A 153 -38.00 -12.38 9.89
N GLN A 154 -37.34 -11.68 10.83
CA GLN A 154 -37.98 -11.11 12.02
C GLN A 154 -39.03 -10.05 11.68
N ASP A 155 -38.72 -9.15 10.75
CA ASP A 155 -39.61 -8.08 10.26
C ASP A 155 -40.83 -8.67 9.53
N SER A 156 -40.66 -9.83 8.87
CA SER A 156 -41.72 -10.57 8.19
C SER A 156 -42.54 -11.49 9.12
N GLY A 157 -42.28 -11.44 10.44
CA GLY A 157 -42.97 -12.29 11.43
C GLY A 157 -42.46 -13.73 11.51
N ILE A 158 -41.43 -14.11 10.74
CA ILE A 158 -40.87 -15.45 10.70
C ILE A 158 -39.79 -15.59 11.78
N LYS A 159 -40.15 -16.20 12.92
CA LYS A 159 -39.26 -16.37 14.09
C LYS A 159 -38.34 -17.59 13.99
N LEU A 160 -37.68 -17.78 12.85
CA LEU A 160 -36.82 -18.94 12.59
C LEU A 160 -35.71 -19.11 13.63
N SER A 161 -35.13 -18.00 14.12
CA SER A 161 -34.11 -18.01 15.17
C SER A 161 -34.58 -18.52 16.52
N SER A 162 -35.89 -18.61 16.76
CA SER A 162 -36.44 -19.14 18.01
C SER A 162 -36.56 -20.67 18.00
N VAL A 163 -36.50 -21.28 16.82
CA VAL A 163 -36.69 -22.74 16.64
C VAL A 163 -35.46 -23.43 16.03
N ALA A 164 -34.61 -22.69 15.33
CA ALA A 164 -33.36 -23.19 14.76
C ALA A 164 -32.15 -22.58 15.47
N THR A 165 -31.22 -23.44 15.92
CA THR A 165 -29.96 -23.02 16.57
C THR A 165 -29.02 -22.30 15.60
N ASP A 166 -29.03 -22.68 14.32
CA ASP A 166 -28.27 -22.03 13.25
C ASP A 166 -29.18 -21.82 12.02
N ILE A 167 -29.50 -20.55 11.76
CA ILE A 167 -30.34 -20.11 10.63
C ILE A 167 -29.65 -20.41 9.29
N LEU A 168 -28.32 -20.36 9.26
CA LEU A 168 -27.52 -20.64 8.07
C LEU A 168 -27.01 -22.08 8.04
N GLY A 169 -27.41 -22.92 8.99
CA GLY A 169 -27.16 -24.36 8.96
C GLY A 169 -28.01 -25.07 7.91
N VAL A 170 -27.79 -26.37 7.73
CA VAL A 170 -28.46 -27.17 6.68
C VAL A 170 -29.99 -27.06 6.78
N SER A 171 -30.56 -27.30 7.97
CA SER A 171 -32.02 -27.22 8.17
C SER A 171 -32.57 -25.81 8.04
N GLY A 172 -31.84 -24.79 8.55
CA GLY A 172 -32.26 -23.40 8.45
C GLY A 172 -32.32 -22.93 7.01
N ARG A 173 -31.30 -23.27 6.20
CA ARG A 173 -31.29 -22.98 4.76
C ARG A 173 -32.41 -23.70 4.01
N ALA A 174 -32.65 -24.98 4.29
CA ALA A 174 -33.74 -25.72 3.66
C ALA A 174 -35.11 -25.10 3.96
N MET A 175 -35.35 -24.62 5.19
CA MET A 175 -36.58 -23.91 5.56
C MET A 175 -36.69 -22.56 4.83
N ILE A 176 -35.59 -21.81 4.71
CA ILE A 176 -35.55 -20.55 3.96
C ILE A 176 -35.83 -20.79 2.47
N GLU A 177 -35.22 -21.80 1.87
CA GLU A 177 -35.47 -22.18 0.47
C GLU A 177 -36.94 -22.57 0.25
N ALA A 178 -37.53 -23.37 1.14
CA ALA A 178 -38.96 -23.70 1.08
C ALA A 178 -39.86 -22.46 1.18
N LEU A 179 -39.52 -21.50 2.05
CA LEU A 179 -40.22 -20.22 2.16
C LEU A 179 -40.13 -19.41 0.85
N VAL A 180 -38.93 -19.36 0.23
CA VAL A 180 -38.71 -18.67 -1.05
C VAL A 180 -39.50 -19.32 -2.18
N GLU A 181 -39.61 -20.65 -2.19
CA GLU A 181 -40.37 -21.40 -3.18
C GLU A 181 -41.89 -21.41 -2.92
N GLY A 182 -42.36 -20.82 -1.81
CA GLY A 182 -43.77 -20.82 -1.43
C GLY A 182 -44.30 -22.19 -0.97
N LYS A 183 -43.41 -23.06 -0.49
CA LYS A 183 -43.72 -24.42 -0.01
C LYS A 183 -43.78 -24.53 1.53
N ALA A 184 -43.80 -23.39 2.21
CA ALA A 184 -43.85 -23.29 3.66
C ALA A 184 -45.26 -23.52 4.22
#